data_AF-A0A7Y4EKA2-F1
#
_entry.id   AF-A0A7Y4EKA2-F1
#
_cell.length_a   1.000
_cell.length_b   1.000
_cell.length_c   1.000
_cell.angle_alpha   90.00
_cell.angle_beta   90.00
_cell.angle_gamma   90.00
#
_symmetry.space_group_name_H-M   'P 1'
#
loop_
_entity.id
_entity.type
_entity.pdbx_description
1 polymer ?
#
loop_
_entity_poly.entity_id
_entity_poly.type
_entity_poly.pdbx_seq_one_letter_code
_entity_poly.pdbx_strand_id
1 'polypeptide(L)'
;MLNSRLLRATFAPFLFALALLSNYAFANALEGIRVWPSPDETRVVIDLSSEADYSYFTLSSPFRLVVDLKQTSLSTKLPISVSDSPVLKKIRKSSPPSKGTYRLVFELKTKVTPQLFKLAPTPGGQYGHRLVIDMPHGSTTSSTPASQPTSSKTSVSRDASQLSGSADIVVAIDAGHGGEDPGSIGPSKKYEKHATLAISKKIAAQINAVPGMKAVLTRGGDYFVNLNKRSEIARKNKAHFLISIHADGFRTPQPRGGSVFVLNTRRANSEIARWVENHEQQSQLLGGAGDVLAKNSNDRNVSQTLLDLQFSHSQKEGYKAATKILKEMTRAGIHLHKKEPVNASLAVLKSPDIPSVLVETGFITNPTEERLLFQRSHQDKLARSVTKAVVQYFEENPPEGTLFANRGKSIKHKVARGESLSVIAKKYGTSTKAIMQTNKLKSSSLAIGQVLTIPGSKQGVTVPKVTNPVETKTLTHVVQRGEYLGKIAAKYKVSVAAVKRENNLKSDTLKLGQKLKITVSMKDQPLRKHTVKRGEFLGKIASKYGVSVSGIRKANNLRSDQLAVGQVLIIPHN
;
A
#
# COMPACT_ATOMS: atom_id res chain seq x y z
N MET A 1 76.24 13.05 -31.47
CA MET A 1 75.73 14.14 -30.62
C MET A 1 74.69 14.92 -31.42
N LEU A 2 73.42 14.49 -31.37
CA LEU A 2 72.32 15.11 -32.11
C LEU A 2 71.62 16.18 -31.25
N ASN A 3 71.32 17.30 -31.90
CA ASN A 3 70.84 18.57 -31.35
C ASN A 3 69.62 18.47 -30.43
N SER A 4 69.84 18.66 -29.13
CA SER A 4 68.82 18.76 -28.08
C SER A 4 68.11 20.13 -27.98
N ARG A 5 68.32 21.03 -28.95
CA ARG A 5 67.77 22.40 -28.90
C ARG A 5 66.43 22.60 -29.63
N LEU A 6 66.00 21.68 -30.49
CA LEU A 6 64.72 21.82 -31.21
C LEU A 6 63.50 21.22 -30.49
N LEU A 7 63.66 20.35 -29.49
CA LEU A 7 62.53 19.76 -28.76
C LEU A 7 61.93 20.67 -27.66
N ARG A 8 62.61 21.77 -27.28
CA ARG A 8 62.13 22.68 -26.22
C ARG A 8 61.26 23.83 -26.74
N ALA A 9 61.23 24.10 -28.04
CA ALA A 9 60.49 25.23 -28.62
C ALA A 9 59.04 24.90 -29.03
N THR A 10 58.68 23.62 -29.15
CA THR A 10 57.32 23.20 -29.56
C THR A 10 56.47 22.61 -28.42
N PHE A 11 57.08 22.28 -27.27
CA PHE A 11 56.34 21.74 -26.11
C PHE A 11 55.78 22.80 -25.16
N ALA A 12 56.36 24.00 -25.13
CA ALA A 12 55.92 25.09 -24.27
C ALA A 12 54.52 25.68 -24.62
N PRO A 13 54.14 25.89 -25.90
CA PRO A 13 52.79 26.38 -26.21
C PRO A 13 51.72 25.30 -26.09
N PHE A 14 52.09 24.01 -26.16
CA PHE A 14 51.14 22.90 -26.03
C PHE A 14 50.73 22.64 -24.58
N LEU A 15 51.64 22.82 -23.61
CA LEU A 15 51.29 22.79 -22.18
C LEU A 15 50.48 24.01 -21.74
N PHE A 16 50.66 25.17 -22.37
CA PHE A 16 49.87 26.37 -22.06
C PHE A 16 48.45 26.32 -22.64
N ALA A 17 48.25 25.66 -23.78
CA ALA A 17 46.92 25.39 -24.35
C ALA A 17 46.12 24.35 -23.53
N LEU A 18 46.80 23.38 -22.89
CA LEU A 18 46.15 22.39 -22.02
C LEU A 18 45.79 22.95 -20.62
N ALA A 19 46.47 24.02 -20.18
CA ALA A 19 46.15 24.73 -18.93
C ALA A 19 44.98 25.73 -19.06
N LEU A 20 44.50 26.01 -20.29
CA LEU A 20 43.33 26.85 -20.56
C LEU A 20 42.02 26.04 -20.69
N LEU A 21 42.08 24.70 -20.56
CA LEU A 21 40.91 23.89 -20.23
C LEU A 21 40.55 24.11 -18.76
N SER A 22 40.12 25.33 -18.47
CA SER A 22 39.34 25.67 -17.29
C SER A 22 38.28 24.59 -17.16
N ASN A 23 38.27 23.85 -16.04
CA ASN A 23 37.18 22.95 -15.71
C ASN A 23 35.88 23.75 -15.83
N TYR A 24 35.15 23.57 -16.92
CA TYR A 24 33.74 23.92 -16.97
C TYR A 24 33.10 22.96 -15.98
N ALA A 25 33.01 23.39 -14.72
CA ALA A 25 32.14 22.77 -13.75
C ALA A 25 30.73 22.91 -14.34
N PHE A 26 30.24 21.84 -14.97
CA PHE A 26 28.87 21.82 -15.48
C PHE A 26 27.96 22.17 -14.30
N ALA A 27 27.28 23.30 -14.42
CA ALA A 27 26.30 23.70 -13.42
C ALA A 27 25.29 22.56 -13.28
N ASN A 28 25.02 22.14 -12.04
CA ASN A 28 23.95 21.20 -11.73
C ASN A 28 22.63 21.77 -12.30
N ALA A 29 21.69 20.91 -12.66
CA ALA A 29 20.40 21.30 -13.21
C ALA A 29 19.29 20.75 -12.33
N LEU A 30 18.42 21.64 -11.87
CA LEU A 30 17.15 21.29 -11.24
C LEU A 30 16.15 20.92 -12.33
N GLU A 31 15.96 19.62 -12.54
CA GLU A 31 15.16 19.05 -13.62
C GLU A 31 13.67 18.94 -13.26
N GLY A 32 13.37 18.72 -11.98
CA GLY A 32 11.99 18.51 -11.52
C GLY A 32 11.80 18.72 -10.03
N ILE A 33 10.55 18.97 -9.63
CA ILE A 33 10.13 18.97 -8.23
C ILE A 33 8.82 18.19 -8.13
N ARG A 34 8.80 17.21 -7.22
CA ARG A 34 7.66 16.34 -6.95
C ARG A 34 7.24 16.50 -5.49
N VAL A 35 5.93 16.61 -5.24
CA VAL A 35 5.38 16.80 -3.90
C VAL A 35 4.44 15.65 -3.57
N TRP A 36 4.66 15.02 -2.42
CA TRP A 36 3.91 13.86 -1.92
C TRP A 36 3.37 14.15 -0.52
N PRO A 37 2.14 14.68 -0.41
CA PRO A 37 1.44 14.74 0.87
C PRO A 37 1.05 13.34 1.34
N SER A 38 1.33 13.02 2.61
CA SER A 38 0.87 11.82 3.32
C SER A 38 0.08 12.22 4.57
N PRO A 39 -0.53 11.29 5.34
CA PRO A 39 -1.20 11.65 6.59
C PRO A 39 -0.26 12.31 7.61
N ASP A 40 0.98 11.81 7.72
CA ASP A 40 1.91 12.18 8.80
C ASP A 40 3.01 13.16 8.37
N GLU A 41 3.31 13.27 7.07
CA GLU A 41 4.33 14.19 6.52
C GLU A 41 4.01 14.64 5.10
N THR A 42 4.60 15.75 4.67
CA THR A 42 4.68 16.14 3.25
C THR A 42 6.12 16.03 2.80
N ARG A 43 6.38 15.15 1.84
CA ARG A 43 7.70 14.98 1.23
C ARG A 43 7.80 15.77 -0.06
N VAL A 44 8.91 16.48 -0.25
CA VAL A 44 9.27 17.09 -1.53
C VAL A 44 10.55 16.44 -2.04
N VAL A 45 10.55 16.02 -3.30
CA VAL A 45 11.71 15.46 -3.98
C VAL A 45 12.10 16.39 -5.11
N ILE A 46 13.34 16.89 -5.08
CA ILE A 46 13.93 17.72 -6.12
C ILE A 46 14.84 16.82 -6.96
N ASP A 47 14.55 16.71 -8.25
CA ASP A 47 15.31 15.91 -9.22
C ASP A 47 16.44 16.78 -9.81
N LEU A 48 17.67 16.26 -9.78
CA LEU A 48 18.91 16.97 -10.09
C LEU A 48 19.81 16.16 -11.04
N SER A 49 20.55 16.85 -11.92
CA SER A 49 21.49 16.21 -12.85
C SER A 49 22.76 15.69 -12.16
N SER A 50 23.19 16.34 -11.07
CA SER A 50 24.31 15.91 -10.22
C SER A 50 23.97 16.03 -8.73
N GLU A 51 24.84 15.52 -7.84
CA GLU A 51 24.60 15.57 -6.40
C GLU A 51 24.40 17.01 -5.89
N ALA A 52 23.41 17.21 -5.02
CA ALA A 52 23.11 18.53 -4.46
C ALA A 52 24.21 19.01 -3.51
N ASP A 53 24.79 20.19 -3.77
CA ASP A 53 25.43 21.01 -2.74
C ASP A 53 24.40 22.06 -2.29
N TYR A 54 23.99 22.02 -1.03
CA TYR A 54 22.88 22.83 -0.54
C TYR A 54 23.09 23.36 0.88
N SER A 55 22.41 24.45 1.18
CA SER A 55 22.19 24.95 2.54
C SER A 55 20.72 25.30 2.71
N TYR A 56 20.23 25.35 3.95
CA TYR A 56 18.84 25.69 4.21
C TYR A 56 18.65 26.40 5.55
N PHE A 57 17.57 27.16 5.66
CA PHE A 57 17.14 27.82 6.90
C PHE A 57 15.63 28.02 6.90
N THR A 58 15.05 28.34 8.07
CA THR A 58 13.61 28.59 8.23
C THR A 58 13.34 30.04 8.65
N LEU A 59 12.15 30.54 8.30
CA LEU A 59 11.64 31.86 8.68
C LEU A 59 10.25 31.69 9.31
N SER A 60 9.85 32.60 10.21
CA SER A 60 8.63 32.47 11.02
C SER A 60 7.53 33.51 10.73
N SER A 61 7.72 34.42 9.76
CA SER A 61 6.76 35.47 9.43
C SER A 61 6.82 35.86 7.93
N PRO A 62 6.01 35.24 7.05
CA PRO A 62 5.29 33.97 7.25
C PRO A 62 6.25 32.77 7.34
N PHE A 63 5.75 31.62 7.80
CA PHE A 63 6.53 30.38 7.87
C PHE A 63 7.07 29.99 6.49
N ARG A 64 8.39 29.89 6.38
CA ARG A 64 9.07 29.50 5.14
C ARG A 64 10.24 28.58 5.44
N LEU A 65 10.45 27.60 4.57
CA LEU A 65 11.74 26.93 4.42
C LEU A 65 12.42 27.51 3.19
N VAL A 66 13.68 27.91 3.31
CA VAL A 66 14.51 28.41 2.21
C VAL A 66 15.62 27.40 1.98
N VAL A 67 15.79 26.96 0.73
CA VAL A 67 16.83 26.02 0.31
C VAL A 67 17.65 26.67 -0.80
N ASP A 68 18.95 26.78 -0.59
CA ASP A 68 19.92 27.32 -1.54
C ASP A 68 20.70 26.17 -2.16
N LEU A 69 20.56 25.98 -3.47
CA LEU A 69 21.27 24.98 -4.27
C LEU A 69 22.46 25.64 -4.95
N LYS A 70 23.68 25.27 -4.58
CA LYS A 70 24.91 25.88 -5.14
C LYS A 70 25.18 25.35 -6.55
N GLN A 71 25.80 26.19 -7.38
CA GLN A 71 26.14 25.89 -8.78
C GLN A 71 24.99 25.22 -9.55
N THR A 72 23.76 25.67 -9.34
CA THR A 72 22.56 25.01 -9.86
C THR A 72 21.76 25.97 -10.74
N SER A 73 21.29 25.47 -11.89
CA SER A 73 20.39 26.15 -12.82
C SER A 73 18.97 25.54 -12.74
N LEU A 74 17.95 26.30 -13.14
CA LEU A 74 16.56 25.83 -13.17
C LEU A 74 16.19 25.33 -14.56
N SER A 75 15.81 24.05 -14.66
CA SER A 75 15.31 23.42 -15.90
C SER A 75 13.85 22.94 -15.76
N THR A 76 13.13 23.42 -14.73
CA THR A 76 11.74 23.05 -14.46
C THR A 76 10.82 24.26 -14.27
N LYS A 77 9.51 24.04 -14.20
CA LYS A 77 8.52 25.13 -14.04
C LYS A 77 8.27 25.48 -12.57
N LEU A 78 8.31 26.78 -12.27
CA LEU A 78 7.94 27.37 -10.97
C LEU A 78 7.05 28.61 -11.20
N PRO A 79 6.14 28.94 -10.26
CA PRO A 79 5.92 28.29 -8.96
C PRO A 79 5.07 27.02 -9.04
N ILE A 80 5.16 26.18 -8.00
CA ILE A 80 4.28 25.02 -7.78
C ILE A 80 3.34 25.34 -6.62
N SER A 81 2.04 25.37 -6.88
CA SER A 81 1.00 25.52 -5.85
C SER A 81 0.59 24.15 -5.32
N VAL A 82 0.48 24.00 -4.00
CA VAL A 82 0.15 22.74 -3.33
C VAL A 82 -1.13 22.92 -2.51
N SER A 83 -2.25 22.39 -3.00
CA SER A 83 -3.54 22.45 -2.31
C SER A 83 -3.64 21.42 -1.19
N ASP A 84 -3.18 20.20 -1.47
CA ASP A 84 -3.54 18.99 -0.70
C ASP A 84 -2.58 18.69 0.47
N SER A 85 -1.59 19.55 0.70
CA SER A 85 -0.66 19.40 1.84
C SER A 85 -1.15 20.18 3.07
N PRO A 86 -1.18 19.56 4.26
CA PRO A 86 -1.39 20.26 5.53
C PRO A 86 -0.34 21.30 5.89
N VAL A 87 0.90 21.16 5.39
CA VAL A 87 2.06 22.00 5.79
C VAL A 87 2.60 22.89 4.68
N LEU A 88 2.58 22.44 3.43
CA LEU A 88 3.16 23.17 2.30
C LEU A 88 2.07 23.86 1.49
N LYS A 89 2.26 25.14 1.19
CA LYS A 89 1.33 25.94 0.37
C LYS A 89 1.83 26.12 -1.05
N LYS A 90 3.11 26.47 -1.21
CA LYS A 90 3.68 26.87 -2.50
C LYS A 90 5.20 26.71 -2.49
N ILE A 91 5.76 26.33 -3.64
CA ILE A 91 7.20 26.34 -3.91
C ILE A 91 7.46 27.40 -4.98
N ARG A 92 8.40 28.31 -4.75
CA ARG A 92 8.74 29.37 -5.71
C ARG A 92 10.23 29.68 -5.70
N LYS A 93 10.67 30.41 -6.72
CA LYS A 93 12.01 31.00 -6.77
C LYS A 93 12.10 32.29 -5.96
N SER A 94 13.30 32.63 -5.53
CA SER A 94 13.63 33.92 -4.90
C SER A 94 15.04 34.37 -5.35
N SER A 95 15.38 35.64 -5.09
CA SER A 95 16.72 36.16 -5.37
C SER A 95 17.78 35.34 -4.62
N PRO A 96 18.81 34.83 -5.31
CA PRO A 96 19.84 34.00 -4.70
C PRO A 96 20.82 34.83 -3.86
N PRO A 97 21.51 34.21 -2.88
CA PRO A 97 22.49 34.91 -2.06
C PRO A 97 23.80 35.23 -2.79
N SER A 98 24.09 34.53 -3.88
CA SER A 98 25.34 34.66 -4.64
C SER A 98 25.16 34.18 -6.08
N LYS A 99 26.05 34.59 -6.98
CA LYS A 99 26.10 34.10 -8.36
C LYS A 99 26.30 32.57 -8.36
N GLY A 100 25.57 31.88 -9.23
CA GLY A 100 25.60 30.42 -9.35
C GLY A 100 24.72 29.66 -8.35
N THR A 101 24.17 30.32 -7.33
CA THR A 101 23.23 29.69 -6.39
C THR A 101 21.80 29.84 -6.88
N TYR A 102 20.97 28.82 -6.71
CA TYR A 102 19.54 28.85 -6.97
C TYR A 102 18.75 28.75 -5.66
N ARG A 103 17.95 29.78 -5.34
CA ARG A 103 17.17 29.84 -4.10
C ARG A 103 15.72 29.42 -4.32
N LEU A 104 15.32 28.35 -3.63
CA LEU A 104 13.94 27.90 -3.51
C LEU A 104 13.34 28.37 -2.18
N VAL A 105 12.10 28.83 -2.23
CA VAL A 105 11.30 29.18 -1.06
C VAL A 105 10.05 28.32 -1.03
N PHE A 106 9.92 27.57 0.05
CA PHE A 106 8.77 26.76 0.41
C PHE A 106 7.91 27.57 1.38
N GLU A 107 6.77 28.08 0.92
CA GLU A 107 5.80 28.77 1.75
C GLU A 107 5.00 27.74 2.54
N LEU A 108 5.01 27.85 3.86
CA LEU A 108 4.43 26.88 4.77
C LEU A 108 3.16 27.43 5.43
N LYS A 109 2.20 26.54 5.69
CA LYS A 109 0.96 26.82 6.42
C LYS A 109 1.19 26.83 7.93
N THR A 110 2.16 26.06 8.41
CA THR A 110 2.50 25.89 9.83
C THR A 110 4.02 25.85 10.03
N LYS A 111 4.48 26.01 11.27
CA LYS A 111 5.89 25.79 11.64
C LYS A 111 6.22 24.30 11.55
N VAL A 112 7.32 23.95 10.90
CA VAL A 112 7.83 22.56 10.80
C VAL A 112 9.34 22.54 11.02
N THR A 113 9.86 21.38 11.46
CA THR A 113 11.29 21.08 11.48
C THR A 113 11.58 20.11 10.33
N PRO A 114 12.07 20.58 9.18
CA PRO A 114 12.24 19.73 8.01
C PRO A 114 13.47 18.82 8.15
N GLN A 115 13.41 17.64 7.53
CA GLN A 115 14.56 16.73 7.38
C GLN A 115 14.99 16.70 5.92
N LEU A 116 16.25 17.02 5.64
CA LEU A 116 16.80 17.07 4.29
C LEU A 116 17.91 16.02 4.14
N PHE A 117 17.88 15.26 3.05
CA PHE A 117 18.91 14.28 2.74
C PHE A 117 18.99 14.03 1.23
N LYS A 118 20.16 13.55 0.79
CA LYS A 118 20.45 13.29 -0.63
C LYS A 118 20.18 11.82 -0.95
N LEU A 119 19.70 11.56 -2.16
CA LEU A 119 19.65 10.22 -2.73
C LEU A 119 20.51 10.16 -3.99
N ALA A 120 21.36 9.13 -4.07
CA ALA A 120 22.11 8.80 -5.27
C ALA A 120 21.17 8.34 -6.41
N PRO A 121 21.68 8.31 -7.66
CA PRO A 121 20.95 7.72 -8.78
C PRO A 121 20.58 6.26 -8.52
N THR A 122 19.41 5.83 -9.00
CA THR A 122 19.00 4.43 -8.88
C THR A 122 19.85 3.52 -9.77
N PRO A 123 20.20 2.30 -9.34
CA PRO A 123 20.81 1.30 -10.22
C PRO A 123 19.95 1.08 -11.47
N GLY A 124 20.48 1.38 -12.66
CA GLY A 124 19.74 1.32 -13.94
C GLY A 124 19.27 2.67 -14.50
N GLY A 125 19.59 3.80 -13.87
CA GLY A 125 19.44 5.15 -14.45
C GLY A 125 18.02 5.70 -14.51
N GLN A 126 17.05 5.06 -13.87
CA GLN A 126 15.64 5.48 -13.87
C GLN A 126 15.39 6.83 -13.17
N TYR A 127 16.13 7.10 -12.09
CA TYR A 127 16.17 8.39 -11.42
C TYR A 127 17.60 8.84 -11.21
N GLY A 128 17.87 10.11 -11.49
CA GLY A 128 19.14 10.78 -11.21
C GLY A 128 19.34 11.12 -9.74
N HIS A 129 20.20 12.09 -9.48
CA HIS A 129 20.45 12.60 -8.14
C HIS A 129 19.19 13.31 -7.61
N ARG A 130 18.92 13.17 -6.31
CA ARG A 130 17.75 13.79 -5.69
C ARG A 130 18.09 14.43 -4.36
N LEU A 131 17.46 15.57 -4.07
CA LEU A 131 17.38 16.14 -2.73
C LEU A 131 15.96 15.94 -2.20
N VAL A 132 15.84 15.23 -1.09
CA VAL A 132 14.56 14.92 -0.43
C VAL A 132 14.39 15.84 0.78
N ILE A 133 13.19 16.36 0.95
CA ILE A 133 12.79 17.26 2.04
C ILE A 133 11.51 16.72 2.67
N ASP A 134 11.61 16.23 3.90
CA ASP A 134 10.48 15.74 4.68
C ASP A 134 10.00 16.81 5.65
N MET A 135 8.71 17.12 5.59
CA MET A 135 8.04 18.08 6.46
C MET A 135 6.93 17.39 7.26
N PRO A 136 7.21 16.98 8.51
CA PRO A 136 6.23 16.32 9.37
C PRO A 136 4.98 17.19 9.63
N HIS A 137 3.82 16.56 9.76
CA HIS A 137 2.55 17.19 10.06
C HIS A 137 2.37 17.31 11.57
N GLY A 138 2.58 18.53 12.11
CA GLY A 138 2.49 18.82 13.53
C GLY A 138 3.84 18.87 14.23
N SER A 139 3.87 19.45 15.44
CA SER A 139 5.05 19.47 16.29
C SER A 139 5.26 18.12 16.96
N THR A 140 5.48 17.05 16.19
CA THR A 140 6.33 15.99 16.73
C THR A 140 7.73 16.54 16.68
N THR A 141 8.07 17.26 17.75
CA THR A 141 9.43 17.33 18.23
C THR A 141 9.91 15.89 18.32
N SER A 142 10.60 15.43 17.29
CA SER A 142 11.66 14.43 17.45
C SER A 142 12.83 15.13 18.15
N SER A 143 12.56 15.80 19.26
CA SER A 143 13.54 16.02 20.31
C SER A 143 13.41 14.78 21.17
N THR A 144 14.47 13.98 21.22
CA THR A 144 14.75 13.10 22.34
C THR A 144 14.40 13.86 23.63
N PRO A 145 13.33 13.50 24.37
CA PRO A 145 13.13 14.09 25.67
C PRO A 145 14.04 13.31 26.60
N ALA A 146 15.20 13.91 26.94
CA ALA A 146 15.90 13.58 28.18
C ALA A 146 14.89 13.82 29.31
N SER A 147 14.20 12.75 29.71
CA SER A 147 13.15 12.81 30.71
C SER A 147 13.75 12.38 32.03
N GLN A 148 13.85 13.35 32.94
CA GLN A 148 13.97 13.08 34.36
C GLN A 148 12.90 12.08 34.82
N PRO A 149 13.20 11.26 35.85
CA PRO A 149 12.32 10.18 36.27
C PRO A 149 11.16 10.73 37.11
N THR A 150 10.01 10.99 36.48
CA THR A 150 8.75 11.12 37.24
C THR A 150 8.08 9.77 37.37
N SER A 151 8.00 9.29 38.60
CA SER A 151 7.30 8.08 39.01
C SER A 151 5.78 8.18 38.74
N SER A 152 5.33 7.71 37.58
CA SER A 152 3.91 7.40 37.38
C SER A 152 3.67 5.94 37.73
N LYS A 153 2.89 5.69 38.79
CA LYS A 153 2.40 4.36 39.17
C LYS A 153 1.70 3.72 37.97
N THR A 154 2.28 2.64 37.45
CA THR A 154 1.75 1.88 36.32
C THR A 154 0.50 1.12 36.75
N SER A 155 -0.69 1.69 36.53
CA SER A 155 -1.89 0.88 36.41
C SER A 155 -1.80 0.17 35.06
N VAL A 156 -1.53 -1.13 35.09
CA VAL A 156 -1.58 -1.99 33.90
C VAL A 156 -3.04 -2.03 33.43
N SER A 157 -3.40 -1.12 32.53
CA SER A 157 -4.64 -1.22 31.76
C SER A 157 -4.47 -2.39 30.80
N ARG A 158 -4.73 -3.60 31.29
CA ARG A 158 -5.07 -4.72 30.41
C ARG A 158 -6.40 -4.35 29.78
N ASP A 159 -6.37 -4.12 28.47
CA ASP A 159 -7.55 -3.83 27.67
C ASP A 159 -8.63 -4.90 27.99
N ALA A 160 -9.78 -4.48 28.54
CA ALA A 160 -10.81 -5.39 29.04
C ALA A 160 -11.30 -6.39 27.96
N SER A 161 -11.09 -6.06 26.69
CA SER A 161 -11.36 -6.91 25.53
C SER A 161 -10.49 -8.18 25.45
N GLN A 162 -9.27 -8.15 26.00
CA GLN A 162 -8.38 -9.31 26.09
C GLN A 162 -8.82 -10.28 27.19
N LEU A 163 -9.41 -9.76 28.27
CA LEU A 163 -9.98 -10.56 29.37
C LEU A 163 -11.34 -11.16 29.01
N SER A 164 -12.10 -10.51 28.11
CA SER A 164 -13.41 -11.00 27.66
C SER A 164 -13.36 -12.01 26.52
N GLY A 165 -12.16 -12.31 25.99
CA GLY A 165 -11.99 -13.33 24.96
C GLY A 165 -12.63 -12.97 23.60
N SER A 166 -12.84 -11.68 23.34
CA SER A 166 -13.56 -11.18 22.17
C SER A 166 -12.75 -10.20 21.34
N ALA A 167 -11.42 -10.21 21.48
CA ALA A 167 -10.54 -9.36 20.70
C ALA A 167 -10.51 -9.79 19.22
N ASP A 168 -10.36 -8.81 18.34
CA ASP A 168 -10.16 -9.07 16.91
C ASP A 168 -8.72 -9.51 16.64
N ILE A 169 -8.55 -10.45 15.72
CA ILE A 169 -7.26 -10.74 15.10
C ILE A 169 -6.92 -9.59 14.16
N VAL A 170 -5.93 -8.79 14.55
CA VAL A 170 -5.41 -7.71 13.73
C VAL A 170 -4.39 -8.23 12.71
N VAL A 171 -4.63 -8.00 11.42
CA VAL A 171 -3.70 -8.30 10.32
C VAL A 171 -3.23 -7.00 9.69
N ALA A 172 -1.93 -6.73 9.80
CA ALA A 172 -1.31 -5.62 9.09
C ALA A 172 -1.06 -6.01 7.63
N ILE A 173 -1.42 -5.12 6.71
CA ILE A 173 -1.26 -5.30 5.28
C ILE A 173 -0.39 -4.16 4.78
N ASP A 174 0.82 -4.51 4.40
CA ASP A 174 1.76 -3.60 3.82
C ASP A 174 1.60 -3.53 2.29
N ALA A 175 1.26 -2.36 1.76
CA ALA A 175 1.26 -2.13 0.32
C ALA A 175 2.66 -1.67 -0.10
N GLY A 176 3.42 -2.53 -0.80
CA GLY A 176 4.78 -2.24 -1.23
C GLY A 176 4.92 -0.90 -1.96
N HIS A 177 6.06 -0.22 -1.78
CA HIS A 177 6.40 1.06 -2.43
C HIS A 177 5.42 2.21 -2.08
N GLY A 178 5.29 3.23 -2.94
CA GLY A 178 4.37 4.36 -2.79
C GLY A 178 5.07 5.72 -2.90
N GLY A 179 4.35 6.77 -3.33
CA GLY A 179 4.90 8.12 -3.45
C GLY A 179 6.01 8.18 -4.49
N GLU A 180 7.19 8.69 -4.11
CA GLU A 180 8.34 8.76 -5.01
C GLU A 180 8.97 7.41 -5.35
N ASP A 181 8.66 6.35 -4.60
CA ASP A 181 9.09 4.99 -4.90
C ASP A 181 8.04 4.30 -5.78
N PRO A 182 8.27 4.15 -7.10
CA PRO A 182 7.34 3.48 -7.99
C PRO A 182 7.30 1.95 -7.82
N GLY A 183 8.32 1.37 -7.19
CA GLY A 183 8.67 -0.04 -7.37
C GLY A 183 9.06 -0.36 -8.81
N SER A 184 8.93 -1.64 -9.17
CA SER A 184 9.17 -2.12 -10.52
C SER A 184 8.19 -1.50 -11.53
N ILE A 185 8.69 -1.28 -12.76
CA ILE A 185 7.92 -0.67 -13.86
C ILE A 185 7.69 -1.72 -14.94
N GLY A 186 6.42 -1.91 -15.30
CA GLY A 186 6.03 -2.80 -16.40
C GLY A 186 6.29 -2.20 -17.79
N PRO A 187 6.29 -3.03 -18.84
CA PRO A 187 6.58 -2.61 -20.21
C PRO A 187 5.61 -1.56 -20.76
N SER A 188 4.37 -1.48 -20.25
CA SER A 188 3.41 -0.42 -20.60
C SER A 188 3.49 0.83 -19.70
N LYS A 189 4.59 1.01 -18.96
CA LYS A 189 4.83 2.08 -17.96
C LYS A 189 3.83 2.08 -16.81
N LYS A 190 3.34 0.91 -16.41
CA LYS A 190 2.57 0.77 -15.17
C LYS A 190 3.50 0.54 -14.00
N TYR A 191 3.12 1.11 -12.86
CA TYR A 191 3.93 1.10 -11.64
C TYR A 191 3.43 0.06 -10.65
N GLU A 192 4.35 -0.72 -10.08
CA GLU A 192 4.09 -1.70 -9.03
C GLU A 192 3.27 -1.08 -7.88
N LYS A 193 3.65 0.11 -7.40
CA LYS A 193 2.97 0.79 -6.28
C LYS A 193 1.45 0.93 -6.42
N HIS A 194 0.94 0.97 -7.66
CA HIS A 194 -0.49 1.05 -7.95
C HIS A 194 -1.17 -0.32 -7.88
N ALA A 195 -0.50 -1.37 -8.37
CA ALA A 195 -1.00 -2.74 -8.27
C ALA A 195 -1.04 -3.20 -6.81
N THR A 196 0.04 -2.98 -6.06
CA THR A 196 0.15 -3.37 -4.65
C THR A 196 -0.91 -2.67 -3.79
N LEU A 197 -1.10 -1.35 -3.94
CA LEU A 197 -2.14 -0.62 -3.21
C LEU A 197 -3.55 -1.15 -3.51
N ALA A 198 -3.85 -1.42 -4.78
CA ALA A 198 -5.16 -1.91 -5.19
C ALA A 198 -5.46 -3.30 -4.63
N ILE A 199 -4.47 -4.20 -4.63
CA ILE A 199 -4.58 -5.56 -4.09
C ILE A 199 -4.69 -5.50 -2.56
N SER A 200 -3.83 -4.73 -1.88
CA SER A 200 -3.85 -4.57 -0.42
C SER A 200 -5.18 -4.04 0.10
N LYS A 201 -5.79 -3.06 -0.59
CA LYS A 201 -7.15 -2.57 -0.25
C LYS A 201 -8.21 -3.65 -0.35
N LYS A 202 -8.10 -4.55 -1.35
CA LYS A 202 -9.04 -5.68 -1.51
C LYS A 202 -8.85 -6.72 -0.41
N ILE A 203 -7.61 -7.04 -0.04
CA ILE A 203 -7.31 -7.92 1.09
C ILE A 203 -7.87 -7.31 2.38
N ALA A 204 -7.62 -6.01 2.62
CA ALA A 204 -8.11 -5.31 3.80
C ALA A 204 -9.64 -5.36 3.91
N ALA A 205 -10.34 -5.09 2.80
CA ALA A 205 -11.80 -5.18 2.76
C ALA A 205 -12.31 -6.59 3.04
N GLN A 206 -11.62 -7.62 2.56
CA GLN A 206 -12.00 -9.01 2.81
C GLN A 206 -11.73 -9.44 4.23
N ILE A 207 -10.58 -9.09 4.81
CA ILE A 207 -10.27 -9.36 6.23
C ILE A 207 -11.27 -8.64 7.14
N ASN A 208 -11.57 -7.36 6.89
CA ASN A 208 -12.55 -6.60 7.68
C ASN A 208 -13.99 -7.14 7.57
N ALA A 209 -14.28 -7.95 6.54
CA ALA A 209 -15.58 -8.61 6.44
C ALA A 209 -15.68 -9.86 7.33
N VAL A 210 -14.54 -10.44 7.72
CA VAL A 210 -14.47 -11.65 8.54
C VAL A 210 -14.74 -11.30 10.02
N PRO A 211 -15.76 -11.88 10.66
CA PRO A 211 -16.01 -11.65 12.09
C PRO A 211 -14.80 -12.03 12.96
N GLY A 212 -14.44 -11.16 13.90
CA GLY A 212 -13.28 -11.36 14.77
C GLY A 212 -11.93 -11.09 14.10
N MET A 213 -11.90 -10.40 12.94
CA MET A 213 -10.68 -9.96 12.29
C MET A 213 -10.74 -8.48 11.89
N LYS A 214 -9.57 -7.84 11.89
CA LYS A 214 -9.40 -6.43 11.54
C LYS A 214 -8.15 -6.25 10.69
N ALA A 215 -8.26 -5.50 9.61
CA ALA A 215 -7.12 -5.13 8.77
C ALA A 215 -6.58 -3.74 9.10
N VAL A 216 -5.26 -3.59 9.05
CA VAL A 216 -4.55 -2.30 9.17
C VAL A 216 -3.64 -2.14 7.96
N LEU A 217 -3.82 -1.09 7.17
CA LEU A 217 -2.95 -0.80 6.04
C LEU A 217 -1.74 0.04 6.47
N THR A 218 -0.53 -0.28 6.01
CA THR A 218 0.63 0.61 6.21
C THR A 218 0.48 1.92 5.42
N ARG A 219 -0.22 1.86 4.27
CA ARG A 219 -0.66 3.04 3.52
C ARG A 219 -2.05 2.88 2.90
N GLY A 220 -2.87 3.93 3.03
CA GLY A 220 -4.20 4.03 2.41
C GLY A 220 -4.20 4.74 1.06
N GLY A 221 -3.10 5.38 0.69
CA GLY A 221 -2.96 6.23 -0.51
C GLY A 221 -1.63 6.04 -1.23
N ASP A 222 -1.39 6.86 -2.24
CA ASP A 222 -0.12 6.89 -2.99
C ASP A 222 0.88 7.83 -2.33
N TYR A 223 1.46 7.39 -1.22
CA TYR A 223 2.53 8.07 -0.51
C TYR A 223 3.57 7.05 -0.05
N PHE A 224 4.81 7.51 0.12
CA PHE A 224 5.92 6.67 0.55
C PHE A 224 5.77 6.32 2.04
N VAL A 225 6.18 5.10 2.39
CA VAL A 225 6.33 4.66 3.79
C VAL A 225 7.68 3.97 3.92
N ASN A 226 8.52 4.48 4.83
CA ASN A 226 9.84 3.92 5.11
C ASN A 226 9.73 2.44 5.55
N LEU A 227 10.70 1.62 5.15
CA LEU A 227 10.71 0.17 5.44
C LEU A 227 10.60 -0.15 6.94
N ASN A 228 11.30 0.58 7.81
CA ASN A 228 11.21 0.39 9.27
C ASN A 228 9.82 0.78 9.79
N LYS A 229 9.26 1.86 9.23
CA LYS A 229 7.95 2.37 9.63
C LYS A 229 6.82 1.38 9.36
N ARG A 230 6.94 0.56 8.30
CA ARG A 230 5.94 -0.47 7.96
C ARG A 230 5.76 -1.47 9.10
N SER A 231 6.86 -2.00 9.65
CA SER A 231 6.82 -2.93 10.79
C SER A 231 6.38 -2.23 12.09
N GLU A 232 6.78 -0.97 12.30
CA GLU A 232 6.31 -0.18 13.45
C GLU A 232 4.79 0.05 13.43
N ILE A 233 4.20 0.33 12.26
CA ILE A 233 2.75 0.49 12.12
C ILE A 233 2.04 -0.80 12.53
N ALA A 234 2.55 -1.96 12.14
CA ALA A 234 2.02 -3.26 12.54
C ALA A 234 2.07 -3.44 14.07
N ARG A 235 3.23 -3.20 14.70
CA ARG A 235 3.40 -3.29 16.16
C ARG A 235 2.52 -2.30 16.92
N LYS A 236 2.49 -1.03 16.52
CA LYS A 236 1.66 0.01 17.16
C LYS A 236 0.16 -0.36 17.15
N ASN A 237 -0.27 -1.11 16.13
CA ASN A 237 -1.64 -1.59 16.02
C ASN A 237 -1.85 -2.99 16.63
N LYS A 238 -0.86 -3.54 17.35
CA LYS A 238 -0.90 -4.88 17.96
C LYS A 238 -1.27 -5.95 16.93
N ALA A 239 -0.67 -5.88 15.74
CA ALA A 239 -0.92 -6.85 14.68
C ALA A 239 -0.43 -8.24 15.08
N HIS A 240 -1.25 -9.25 14.81
CA HIS A 240 -0.93 -10.67 15.02
C HIS A 240 -0.24 -11.27 13.78
N PHE A 241 -0.34 -10.60 12.63
CA PHE A 241 0.27 -11.04 11.38
C PHE A 241 0.56 -9.84 10.47
N LEU A 242 1.66 -9.89 9.72
CA LEU A 242 2.03 -8.87 8.73
C LEU A 242 2.14 -9.50 7.33
N ILE A 243 1.43 -8.92 6.38
CA ILE A 243 1.43 -9.33 4.98
C ILE A 243 1.92 -8.17 4.13
N SER A 244 3.09 -8.28 3.53
CA SER A 244 3.57 -7.30 2.54
C SER A 244 3.22 -7.76 1.12
N ILE A 245 2.63 -6.87 0.31
CA ILE A 245 2.16 -7.16 -1.04
C ILE A 245 3.06 -6.45 -2.05
N HIS A 246 3.63 -7.24 -2.96
CA HIS A 246 4.56 -6.79 -4.01
C HIS A 246 4.17 -7.33 -5.40
N ALA A 247 4.73 -6.70 -6.43
CA ALA A 247 4.61 -7.08 -7.83
C ALA A 247 5.93 -6.75 -8.55
N ASP A 248 7.05 -7.29 -8.05
CA ASP A 248 8.42 -6.90 -8.41
C ASP A 248 8.76 -7.27 -9.88
N GLY A 249 10.02 -7.17 -10.27
CA GLY A 249 10.46 -7.31 -11.64
C GLY A 249 11.78 -8.05 -11.76
N PHE A 250 11.92 -8.78 -12.88
CA PHE A 250 13.21 -9.25 -13.36
C PHE A 250 13.73 -8.36 -14.49
N ARG A 251 15.06 -8.39 -14.70
CA ARG A 251 15.71 -7.73 -15.86
C ARG A 251 15.21 -8.27 -17.19
N THR A 252 14.75 -9.51 -17.22
CA THR A 252 14.22 -10.17 -18.42
C THR A 252 12.70 -10.35 -18.27
N PRO A 253 11.91 -10.28 -19.36
CA PRO A 253 10.44 -10.29 -19.29
C PRO A 253 9.83 -11.69 -19.12
N GLN A 254 10.62 -12.76 -19.12
CA GLN A 254 10.14 -14.14 -19.11
C GLN A 254 9.60 -14.63 -17.75
N PRO A 255 10.23 -14.34 -16.59
CA PRO A 255 9.75 -14.80 -15.29
C PRO A 255 8.33 -14.30 -15.00
N ARG A 256 7.46 -15.17 -14.49
CA ARG A 256 6.06 -14.86 -14.18
C ARG A 256 5.54 -15.72 -13.03
N GLY A 257 4.39 -15.35 -12.49
CA GLY A 257 3.69 -16.08 -11.44
C GLY A 257 4.05 -15.59 -10.05
N GLY A 258 3.20 -15.91 -9.09
CA GLY A 258 3.35 -15.48 -7.71
C GLY A 258 4.36 -16.31 -6.91
N SER A 259 4.87 -15.72 -5.84
CA SER A 259 5.74 -16.35 -4.85
C SER A 259 5.42 -15.80 -3.47
N VAL A 260 5.80 -16.52 -2.43
CA VAL A 260 5.69 -16.01 -1.05
C VAL A 260 7.05 -16.15 -0.38
N PHE A 261 7.51 -15.06 0.20
CA PHE A 261 8.79 -14.96 0.88
C PHE A 261 8.59 -14.89 2.39
N VAL A 262 9.54 -15.46 3.10
CA VAL A 262 9.63 -15.48 4.57
C VAL A 262 11.02 -15.03 4.99
N LEU A 263 11.15 -14.54 6.23
CA LEU A 263 12.43 -14.08 6.76
C LEU A 263 13.42 -15.25 6.85
N ASN A 264 14.66 -15.04 6.39
CA ASN A 264 15.72 -16.04 6.56
C ASN A 264 16.39 -15.96 7.96
N THR A 265 17.01 -17.06 8.38
CA THR A 265 17.68 -17.19 9.69
C THR A 265 18.85 -16.23 9.86
N ARG A 266 19.72 -16.08 8.86
CA ARG A 266 20.88 -15.15 8.94
C ARG A 266 20.44 -13.70 9.18
N ARG A 267 19.39 -13.24 8.50
CA ARG A 267 18.86 -11.89 8.72
C ARG A 267 18.26 -11.77 10.11
N ALA A 268 17.49 -12.75 10.57
CA ALA A 268 16.96 -12.76 11.93
C ALA A 268 18.06 -12.62 12.98
N ASN A 269 19.13 -13.41 12.89
CA ASN A 269 20.26 -13.32 13.83
C ASN A 269 20.88 -11.91 13.87
N SER A 270 21.02 -11.27 12.70
CA SER A 270 21.53 -9.90 12.59
C SER A 270 20.58 -8.86 13.20
N GLU A 271 19.27 -9.10 13.13
CA GLU A 271 18.28 -8.24 13.77
C GLU A 271 18.32 -8.44 15.28
N ILE A 272 18.35 -9.67 15.78
CA ILE A 272 18.38 -9.97 17.21
C ILE A 272 19.57 -9.30 17.89
N ALA A 273 20.77 -9.40 17.30
CA ALA A 273 21.96 -8.72 17.81
C ALA A 273 21.72 -7.21 17.99
N ARG A 274 21.08 -6.56 17.00
CA ARG A 274 20.76 -5.12 17.07
C ARG A 274 19.72 -4.80 18.15
N TRP A 275 18.74 -5.68 18.35
CA TRP A 275 17.74 -5.51 19.40
C TRP A 275 18.34 -5.69 20.78
N VAL A 276 19.28 -6.62 20.95
CA VAL A 276 20.03 -6.81 22.20
C VAL A 276 20.90 -5.63 22.56
N GLU A 277 21.45 -4.93 21.56
CA GLU A 277 22.22 -3.71 21.79
C GLU A 277 21.33 -2.50 22.13
N ASN A 278 20.06 -2.50 21.73
CA ASN A 278 19.13 -1.39 21.91
C ASN A 278 18.10 -1.64 23.02
N HIS A 279 18.52 -1.37 24.27
CA HIS A 279 17.76 -1.61 25.50
C HIS A 279 16.36 -0.95 25.51
N GLU A 280 16.21 0.25 24.94
CA GLU A 280 14.92 0.94 24.86
C GLU A 280 13.92 0.20 23.96
N GLN A 281 14.39 -0.34 22.84
CA GLN A 281 13.57 -1.13 21.92
C GLN A 281 13.23 -2.50 22.55
N GLN A 282 14.15 -3.10 23.29
CA GLN A 282 13.95 -4.36 24.00
C GLN A 282 12.82 -4.29 25.05
N SER A 283 12.81 -3.25 25.89
CA SER A 283 11.75 -3.06 26.90
C SER A 283 10.36 -2.98 26.23
N GLN A 284 10.25 -2.27 25.09
CA GLN A 284 8.98 -2.18 24.34
C GLN A 284 8.47 -3.54 23.85
N LEU A 285 9.38 -4.44 23.46
CA LEU A 285 9.05 -5.74 22.89
C LEU A 285 8.65 -6.78 23.94
N LEU A 286 9.32 -6.75 25.11
CA LEU A 286 9.13 -7.72 26.18
C LEU A 286 8.09 -7.28 27.23
N GLY A 287 7.51 -6.08 27.07
CA GLY A 287 6.50 -5.54 27.97
C GLY A 287 7.01 -5.36 29.41
N GLY A 288 6.12 -5.41 30.40
CA GLY A 288 6.50 -5.23 31.82
C GLY A 288 7.51 -6.25 32.37
N ALA A 289 7.72 -7.38 31.68
CA ALA A 289 8.81 -8.32 31.98
C ALA A 289 10.17 -7.83 31.41
N GLY A 290 10.14 -7.08 30.30
CA GLY A 290 11.29 -6.38 29.73
C GLY A 290 11.86 -5.32 30.66
N ASP A 291 11.05 -4.65 31.46
CA ASP A 291 11.53 -3.68 32.45
C ASP A 291 12.31 -4.34 33.60
N VAL A 292 12.01 -5.59 33.94
CA VAL A 292 12.74 -6.36 34.97
C VAL A 292 14.06 -6.89 34.39
N LEU A 293 14.05 -7.32 33.12
CA LEU A 293 15.24 -7.77 32.40
C LEU A 293 16.18 -6.62 32.01
N ALA A 294 15.64 -5.44 31.66
CA ALA A 294 16.41 -4.26 31.29
C ALA A 294 17.02 -3.54 32.50
N LYS A 295 16.42 -3.67 33.70
CA LYS A 295 16.95 -3.09 34.95
C LYS A 295 18.01 -3.94 35.64
N ASN A 296 18.04 -5.25 35.39
CA ASN A 296 19.10 -6.14 35.85
C ASN A 296 20.12 -6.35 34.72
N SER A 297 21.03 -5.39 34.59
CA SER A 297 21.96 -5.13 33.47
C SER A 297 22.99 -6.22 33.11
N ASN A 298 22.83 -7.48 33.53
CA ASN A 298 23.85 -8.52 33.34
C ASN A 298 23.43 -9.76 32.54
N ASP A 299 22.19 -9.87 32.04
CA ASP A 299 21.76 -11.11 31.36
C ASP A 299 21.45 -10.93 29.87
N ARG A 300 22.46 -10.45 29.13
CA ARG A 300 22.47 -10.39 27.66
C ARG A 300 22.06 -11.73 27.05
N ASN A 301 22.46 -12.83 27.68
CA ASN A 301 22.20 -14.20 27.22
C ASN A 301 20.72 -14.58 27.35
N VAL A 302 20.06 -14.22 28.46
CA VAL A 302 18.62 -14.48 28.66
C VAL A 302 17.79 -13.66 27.67
N SER A 303 18.14 -12.39 27.48
CA SER A 303 17.41 -11.51 26.55
C SER A 303 17.60 -11.93 25.09
N GLN A 304 18.83 -12.28 24.69
CA GLN A 304 19.13 -12.89 23.40
C GLN A 304 18.31 -14.18 23.19
N THR A 305 18.32 -15.09 24.17
CA THR A 305 17.57 -16.36 24.09
C THR A 305 16.07 -16.13 23.91
N LEU A 306 15.48 -15.20 24.66
CA LEU A 306 14.05 -14.90 24.57
C LEU A 306 13.68 -14.30 23.20
N LEU A 307 14.49 -13.39 22.68
CA LEU A 307 14.32 -12.84 21.34
C LEU A 307 14.52 -13.90 20.26
N ASP A 308 15.52 -14.77 20.40
CA ASP A 308 15.77 -15.90 19.50
C ASP A 308 14.56 -16.85 19.44
N LEU A 309 13.95 -17.16 20.59
CA LEU A 309 12.73 -17.96 20.67
C LEU A 309 11.54 -17.27 19.98
N GLN A 310 11.36 -15.96 20.20
CA GLN A 310 10.30 -15.18 19.54
C GLN A 310 10.48 -15.12 18.02
N PHE A 311 11.69 -14.82 17.55
CA PHE A 311 12.00 -14.82 16.11
C PHE A 311 11.80 -16.19 15.47
N SER A 312 12.28 -17.25 16.14
CA SER A 312 12.11 -18.63 15.65
C SER A 312 10.64 -19.02 15.56
N HIS A 313 9.84 -18.64 16.56
CA HIS A 313 8.39 -18.81 16.52
C HIS A 313 7.76 -18.02 15.37
N SER A 314 8.06 -16.72 15.26
CA SER A 314 7.58 -15.83 14.20
C SER A 314 7.91 -16.35 12.79
N GLN A 315 9.12 -16.85 12.57
CA GLN A 315 9.53 -17.47 11.31
C GLN A 315 8.75 -18.74 11.00
N LYS A 316 8.62 -19.64 11.98
CA LYS A 316 7.88 -20.89 11.83
C LYS A 316 6.41 -20.62 11.47
N GLU A 317 5.79 -19.67 12.16
CA GLU A 317 4.41 -19.26 11.92
C GLU A 317 4.25 -18.57 10.56
N GLY A 318 5.18 -17.70 10.17
CA GLY A 318 5.25 -17.10 8.84
C GLY A 318 5.35 -18.15 7.72
N TYR A 319 6.16 -19.20 7.92
CA TYR A 319 6.31 -20.31 6.97
C TYR A 319 5.03 -21.13 6.80
N LYS A 320 4.34 -21.45 7.91
CA LYS A 320 3.04 -22.14 7.87
C LYS A 320 2.01 -21.34 7.07
N ALA A 321 1.89 -20.04 7.35
CA ALA A 321 0.98 -19.16 6.65
C ALA A 321 1.34 -19.01 5.16
N ALA A 322 2.63 -18.84 4.84
CA ALA A 322 3.12 -18.77 3.45
C ALA A 322 2.75 -20.02 2.64
N THR A 323 2.91 -21.20 3.22
CA THR A 323 2.54 -22.48 2.60
C THR A 323 1.03 -22.52 2.27
N LYS A 324 0.17 -22.06 3.19
CA LYS A 324 -1.28 -21.97 2.94
C LYS A 324 -1.61 -20.96 1.84
N ILE A 325 -0.94 -19.80 1.82
CA ILE A 325 -1.13 -18.77 0.79
C ILE A 325 -0.83 -19.35 -0.59
N LEU A 326 0.33 -20.00 -0.77
CA LEU A 326 0.71 -20.65 -2.03
C LEU A 326 -0.29 -21.73 -2.46
N LYS A 327 -0.80 -22.52 -1.51
CA LYS A 327 -1.82 -23.55 -1.77
C LYS A 327 -3.14 -22.94 -2.26
N GLU A 328 -3.64 -21.88 -1.61
CA GLU A 328 -4.87 -21.20 -2.02
C GLU A 328 -4.70 -20.38 -3.31
N MET A 329 -3.50 -19.87 -3.60
CA MET A 329 -3.19 -19.27 -4.91
C MET A 329 -3.26 -20.33 -6.02
N THR A 330 -2.64 -21.49 -5.82
CA THR A 330 -2.69 -22.62 -6.75
C THR A 330 -4.12 -23.08 -7.00
N ARG A 331 -4.92 -23.28 -5.95
CA ARG A 331 -6.34 -23.66 -6.04
C ARG A 331 -7.19 -22.65 -6.81
N ALA A 332 -6.84 -21.36 -6.76
CA ALA A 332 -7.52 -20.31 -7.51
C ALA A 332 -7.06 -20.20 -8.98
N GLY A 333 -6.15 -21.07 -9.42
CA GLY A 333 -5.57 -21.07 -10.76
C GLY A 333 -4.58 -19.94 -11.01
N ILE A 334 -3.95 -19.42 -9.96
CA ILE A 334 -2.84 -18.45 -10.09
C ILE A 334 -1.56 -19.26 -10.37
N HIS A 335 -0.83 -18.86 -11.41
CA HIS A 335 0.47 -19.45 -11.73
C HIS A 335 1.48 -19.05 -10.64
N LEU A 336 2.28 -20.01 -10.18
CA LEU A 336 3.31 -19.77 -9.19
C LEU A 336 4.69 -19.83 -9.84
N HIS A 337 5.54 -18.86 -9.52
CA HIS A 337 6.95 -18.89 -9.87
C HIS A 337 7.72 -19.88 -8.99
N LYS A 338 7.38 -19.91 -7.69
CA LYS A 338 7.89 -20.87 -6.71
C LYS A 338 6.72 -21.52 -5.98
N LYS A 339 6.72 -22.85 -5.91
CA LYS A 339 5.66 -23.64 -5.27
C LYS A 339 5.82 -23.74 -3.75
N GLU A 340 6.99 -23.35 -3.24
CA GLU A 340 7.35 -23.37 -1.82
C GLU A 340 7.75 -21.98 -1.35
N PRO A 341 7.61 -21.68 -0.04
CA PRO A 341 8.07 -20.41 0.53
C PRO A 341 9.56 -20.18 0.29
N VAL A 342 9.93 -18.94 -0.01
CA VAL A 342 11.32 -18.55 -0.30
C VAL A 342 11.90 -17.80 0.88
N ASN A 343 13.03 -18.26 1.42
CA ASN A 343 13.75 -17.56 2.48
C ASN A 343 14.48 -16.32 1.92
N ALA A 344 14.25 -15.15 2.51
CA ALA A 344 14.84 -13.90 2.04
C ALA A 344 15.21 -12.92 3.17
N SER A 345 16.21 -12.08 2.91
CA SER A 345 16.68 -11.01 3.82
C SER A 345 15.92 -9.69 3.58
N LEU A 346 14.60 -9.71 3.66
CA LEU A 346 13.77 -8.54 3.34
C LEU A 346 13.49 -7.68 4.58
N ALA A 347 13.71 -6.37 4.46
CA ALA A 347 13.58 -5.44 5.60
C ALA A 347 12.16 -5.37 6.18
N VAL A 348 11.11 -5.61 5.39
CA VAL A 348 9.72 -5.61 5.89
C VAL A 348 9.40 -6.85 6.74
N LEU A 349 10.16 -7.94 6.58
CA LEU A 349 9.93 -9.21 7.26
C LEU A 349 10.65 -9.32 8.61
N LYS A 350 11.27 -8.24 9.08
CA LYS A 350 12.20 -8.28 10.22
C LYS A 350 11.56 -8.13 11.61
N SER A 351 10.23 -8.17 11.73
CA SER A 351 9.60 -8.05 13.04
C SER A 351 9.88 -9.28 13.89
N PRO A 352 10.46 -9.13 15.10
CA PRO A 352 10.75 -10.25 16.01
C PRO A 352 9.51 -11.04 16.44
N ASP A 353 8.43 -10.29 16.66
CA ASP A 353 7.25 -10.63 17.43
C ASP A 353 6.00 -10.85 16.56
N ILE A 354 6.07 -10.45 15.28
CA ILE A 354 4.95 -10.53 14.35
C ILE A 354 5.33 -11.48 13.21
N PRO A 355 4.67 -12.65 13.11
CA PRO A 355 4.83 -13.52 11.95
C PRO A 355 4.52 -12.75 10.67
N SER A 356 5.48 -12.77 9.73
CA SER A 356 5.50 -11.88 8.58
C SER A 356 5.75 -12.65 7.27
N VAL A 357 5.03 -12.26 6.21
CA VAL A 357 5.23 -12.79 4.85
C VAL A 357 5.25 -11.66 3.82
N LEU A 358 5.99 -11.85 2.73
CA LEU A 358 5.89 -11.01 1.54
C LEU A 358 5.28 -11.84 0.41
N VAL A 359 4.12 -11.42 -0.08
CA VAL A 359 3.42 -12.04 -1.20
C VAL A 359 3.78 -11.27 -2.47
N GLU A 360 4.58 -11.92 -3.29
CA GLU A 360 4.88 -11.50 -4.65
C GLU A 360 3.72 -11.95 -5.54
N THR A 361 2.91 -10.99 -5.98
CA THR A 361 1.65 -11.28 -6.66
C THR A 361 1.82 -11.68 -8.12
N GLY A 362 2.99 -11.37 -8.68
CA GLY A 362 3.41 -11.67 -10.05
C GLY A 362 4.38 -10.59 -10.53
N PHE A 363 5.28 -10.94 -11.45
CA PHE A 363 6.33 -10.00 -11.85
C PHE A 363 5.84 -8.99 -12.89
N ILE A 364 5.78 -7.70 -12.56
CA ILE A 364 5.23 -6.65 -13.43
C ILE A 364 6.01 -6.46 -14.72
N THR A 365 7.28 -6.88 -14.77
CA THR A 365 8.10 -6.82 -15.99
C THR A 365 7.66 -7.84 -17.05
N ASN A 366 6.88 -8.86 -16.68
CA ASN A 366 6.25 -9.78 -17.64
C ASN A 366 4.97 -9.17 -18.22
N PRO A 367 4.83 -9.03 -19.56
CA PRO A 367 3.65 -8.40 -20.16
C PRO A 367 2.31 -9.08 -19.84
N THR A 368 2.31 -10.40 -19.61
CA THR A 368 1.09 -11.12 -19.24
C THR A 368 0.70 -10.81 -17.80
N GLU A 369 1.66 -10.82 -16.88
CA GLU A 369 1.45 -10.49 -15.48
C GLU A 369 1.07 -9.02 -15.31
N GLU A 370 1.73 -8.08 -16.01
CA GLU A 370 1.35 -6.65 -16.00
C GLU A 370 -0.13 -6.45 -16.36
N ARG A 371 -0.64 -7.22 -17.34
CA ARG A 371 -2.07 -7.16 -17.67
C ARG A 371 -2.94 -7.73 -16.56
N LEU A 372 -2.54 -8.85 -15.95
CA LEU A 372 -3.27 -9.52 -14.88
C LEU A 372 -3.31 -8.70 -13.58
N LEU A 373 -2.18 -8.12 -13.17
CA LEU A 373 -2.04 -7.30 -11.97
C LEU A 373 -2.97 -6.09 -11.95
N PHE A 374 -3.35 -5.59 -13.13
CA PHE A 374 -4.30 -4.48 -13.29
C PHE A 374 -5.71 -4.94 -13.68
N GLN A 375 -5.94 -6.24 -13.81
CA GLN A 375 -7.26 -6.82 -14.03
C GLN A 375 -7.97 -7.04 -12.70
N ARG A 376 -9.09 -6.34 -12.46
CA ARG A 376 -9.85 -6.43 -11.21
C ARG A 376 -10.18 -7.87 -10.80
N SER A 377 -10.60 -8.71 -11.75
CA SER A 377 -10.95 -10.11 -11.48
C SER A 377 -9.77 -10.95 -11.00
N HIS A 378 -8.55 -10.66 -11.48
CA HIS A 378 -7.34 -11.32 -11.02
C HIS A 378 -6.91 -10.78 -9.65
N GLN A 379 -6.96 -9.47 -9.43
CA GLN A 379 -6.74 -8.87 -8.09
C GLN A 379 -7.73 -9.44 -7.04
N ASP A 380 -8.99 -9.66 -7.41
CA ASP A 380 -9.97 -10.28 -6.53
C ASP A 380 -9.67 -11.76 -6.25
N LYS A 381 -9.09 -12.50 -7.21
CA LYS A 381 -8.60 -13.87 -6.97
C LYS A 381 -7.44 -13.85 -5.99
N LEU A 382 -6.42 -13.02 -6.23
CA LEU A 382 -5.27 -12.86 -5.33
C LEU A 382 -5.73 -12.52 -3.91
N ALA A 383 -6.58 -11.50 -3.77
CA ALA A 383 -7.08 -11.07 -2.48
C ALA A 383 -7.88 -12.16 -1.75
N ARG A 384 -8.71 -12.93 -2.48
CA ARG A 384 -9.44 -14.08 -1.91
C ARG A 384 -8.51 -15.21 -1.49
N SER A 385 -7.52 -15.56 -2.30
CA SER A 385 -6.55 -16.62 -1.97
C SER A 385 -5.76 -16.25 -0.72
N VAL A 386 -5.24 -15.03 -0.63
CA VAL A 386 -4.51 -14.55 0.56
C VAL A 386 -5.42 -14.52 1.78
N THR A 387 -6.60 -13.91 1.68
CA THR A 387 -7.52 -13.81 2.83
C THR A 387 -7.95 -15.18 3.33
N LYS A 388 -8.29 -16.10 2.42
CA LYS A 388 -8.70 -17.47 2.78
C LYS A 388 -7.58 -18.25 3.45
N ALA A 389 -6.35 -18.13 2.97
CA ALA A 389 -5.21 -18.76 3.61
C ALA A 389 -4.95 -18.20 5.03
N VAL A 390 -5.11 -16.89 5.20
CA VAL A 390 -4.93 -16.22 6.50
C VAL A 390 -6.03 -16.61 7.48
N VAL A 391 -7.29 -16.68 7.04
CA VAL A 391 -8.39 -17.20 7.88
C VAL A 391 -8.11 -18.65 8.28
N GLN A 392 -7.78 -19.53 7.34
CA GLN A 392 -7.44 -20.93 7.64
C GLN A 392 -6.26 -21.05 8.60
N TYR A 393 -5.23 -20.20 8.45
CA TYR A 393 -4.10 -20.17 9.36
C TYR A 393 -4.53 -19.87 10.80
N PHE A 394 -5.34 -18.84 10.99
CA PHE A 394 -5.81 -18.44 12.32
C PHE A 394 -6.91 -19.33 12.89
N GLU A 395 -7.63 -20.07 12.05
CA GLU A 395 -8.52 -21.14 12.53
C GLU A 395 -7.74 -22.28 13.19
N GLU A 396 -6.57 -22.61 12.64
CA GLU A 396 -5.70 -23.66 13.17
C GLU A 396 -4.76 -23.17 14.27
N ASN A 397 -4.46 -21.86 14.29
CA ASN A 397 -3.53 -21.23 15.23
C ASN A 397 -4.16 -19.96 15.84
N PRO A 398 -5.29 -20.08 16.56
CA PRO A 398 -6.00 -18.91 17.08
C PRO A 398 -5.19 -18.23 18.21
N PRO A 399 -4.93 -16.92 18.14
CA PRO A 399 -4.24 -16.23 19.23
C PRO A 399 -5.12 -16.19 20.48
N GLU A 400 -4.52 -16.31 21.66
CA GLU A 400 -5.25 -16.27 22.92
C GLU A 400 -6.03 -14.97 23.10
N GLY A 401 -7.17 -15.03 23.80
CA GLY A 401 -8.03 -13.88 24.04
C GLY A 401 -8.81 -13.37 22.81
N THR A 402 -8.64 -13.99 21.64
CA THR A 402 -9.39 -13.63 20.43
C THR A 402 -10.71 -14.38 20.31
N LEU A 403 -11.61 -13.86 19.46
CA LEU A 403 -12.86 -14.56 19.12
C LEU A 403 -12.59 -15.97 18.55
N PHE A 404 -11.49 -16.15 17.82
CA PHE A 404 -11.14 -17.44 17.22
C PHE A 404 -10.76 -18.47 18.29
N ALA A 405 -10.02 -18.06 19.34
CA ALA A 405 -9.63 -18.94 20.43
C ALA A 405 -10.82 -19.41 21.29
N ASN A 406 -11.92 -18.64 21.30
CA ASN A 406 -13.11 -18.93 22.09
C ASN A 406 -14.25 -19.56 21.27
N ARG A 407 -13.99 -20.02 20.04
CA ARG A 407 -15.01 -20.72 19.24
C ARG A 407 -15.56 -21.95 19.97
N GLY A 408 -16.86 -22.16 19.83
CA GLY A 408 -17.59 -23.22 20.53
C GLY A 408 -17.82 -22.98 22.02
N LYS A 409 -17.25 -21.94 22.63
CA LYS A 409 -17.52 -21.54 24.02
C LYS A 409 -18.52 -20.39 24.07
N SER A 410 -19.35 -20.36 25.13
CA SER A 410 -20.28 -19.25 25.33
C SER A 410 -19.56 -18.05 25.96
N ILE A 411 -19.81 -16.85 25.43
CA ILE A 411 -19.19 -15.60 25.90
C ILE A 411 -20.27 -14.71 26.52
N LYS A 412 -19.98 -14.01 27.62
CA LYS A 412 -20.88 -12.99 28.17
C LYS A 412 -20.60 -11.65 27.48
N HIS A 413 -21.66 -10.99 26.99
CA HIS A 413 -21.59 -9.70 26.32
C HIS A 413 -22.56 -8.71 26.98
N LYS A 414 -22.05 -7.56 27.41
CA LYS A 414 -22.87 -6.47 27.95
C LYS A 414 -23.24 -5.50 26.83
N VAL A 415 -24.54 -5.36 26.55
CA VAL A 415 -25.08 -4.53 25.48
C VAL A 415 -24.70 -3.06 25.68
N ALA A 416 -24.04 -2.47 24.68
CA ALA A 416 -23.69 -1.07 24.64
C ALA A 416 -24.73 -0.23 23.88
N ARG A 417 -24.65 1.10 24.05
CA ARG A 417 -25.54 2.05 23.36
C ARG A 417 -25.40 1.90 21.84
N GLY A 418 -26.53 1.71 21.15
CA GLY A 418 -26.58 1.57 19.69
C GLY A 418 -26.37 0.16 19.16
N GLU A 419 -26.14 -0.84 20.02
CA GLU A 419 -26.06 -2.24 19.58
C GLU A 419 -27.46 -2.85 19.40
N SER A 420 -27.63 -3.61 18.32
CA SER A 420 -28.79 -4.47 18.07
C SER A 420 -28.36 -5.93 18.08
N LEU A 421 -29.31 -6.86 18.23
CA LEU A 421 -29.01 -8.29 18.16
C LEU A 421 -28.31 -8.69 16.85
N SER A 422 -28.62 -8.05 15.73
CA SER A 422 -27.97 -8.33 14.44
C SER A 422 -26.52 -7.84 14.40
N VAL A 423 -26.23 -6.68 15.00
CA VAL A 423 -24.87 -6.17 15.16
C VAL A 423 -24.03 -7.09 16.06
N ILE A 424 -24.61 -7.52 17.19
CA ILE A 424 -23.95 -8.44 18.14
C ILE A 424 -23.74 -9.81 17.48
N ALA A 425 -24.77 -10.37 16.83
CA ALA A 425 -24.67 -11.64 16.11
C ALA A 425 -23.54 -11.61 15.07
N LYS A 426 -23.47 -10.53 14.28
CA LYS A 426 -22.40 -10.33 13.29
C LYS A 426 -21.03 -10.23 13.95
N LYS A 427 -20.90 -9.49 15.06
CA LYS A 427 -19.63 -9.33 15.79
C LYS A 427 -19.06 -10.67 16.28
N TYR A 428 -19.92 -11.53 16.83
CA TYR A 428 -19.50 -12.82 17.39
C TYR A 428 -19.58 -13.99 16.40
N GLY A 429 -19.95 -13.75 15.14
CA GLY A 429 -20.06 -14.82 14.13
C GLY A 429 -21.15 -15.85 14.43
N THR A 430 -22.27 -15.42 15.03
CA THR A 430 -23.42 -16.27 15.36
C THR A 430 -24.71 -15.71 14.72
N SER A 431 -25.88 -16.27 15.05
CA SER A 431 -27.18 -15.78 14.56
C SER A 431 -28.00 -15.10 15.63
N THR A 432 -28.86 -14.15 15.23
CA THR A 432 -29.83 -13.51 16.13
C THR A 432 -30.71 -14.56 16.81
N LYS A 433 -31.18 -15.56 16.05
CA LYS A 433 -31.95 -16.70 16.55
C LYS A 433 -31.22 -17.47 17.64
N ALA A 434 -29.94 -17.79 17.43
CA ALA A 434 -29.14 -18.49 18.43
C ALA A 434 -28.99 -17.67 19.71
N ILE A 435 -28.69 -16.37 19.61
CA ILE A 435 -28.60 -15.48 20.78
C ILE A 435 -29.95 -15.42 21.53
N MET A 436 -31.06 -15.26 20.81
CA MET A 436 -32.40 -15.23 21.42
C MET A 436 -32.73 -16.53 22.14
N GLN A 437 -32.46 -17.68 21.52
CA GLN A 437 -32.70 -18.99 22.11
C GLN A 437 -31.86 -19.21 23.37
N THR A 438 -30.55 -18.92 23.32
CA THR A 438 -29.64 -19.06 24.47
C THR A 438 -30.04 -18.16 25.65
N ASN A 439 -30.57 -16.98 25.37
CA ASN A 439 -30.96 -16.00 26.40
C ASN A 439 -32.46 -15.99 26.71
N LYS A 440 -33.23 -16.93 26.16
CA LYS A 440 -34.69 -17.01 26.32
C LYS A 440 -35.41 -15.69 26.03
N LEU A 441 -34.92 -14.93 25.03
CA LEU A 441 -35.49 -13.64 24.65
C LEU A 441 -36.76 -13.84 23.83
N LYS A 442 -37.83 -13.13 24.20
CA LYS A 442 -39.12 -13.14 23.48
C LYS A 442 -39.14 -12.21 22.27
N SER A 443 -38.29 -11.19 22.23
CA SER A 443 -38.16 -10.23 21.12
C SER A 443 -36.69 -9.86 20.87
N SER A 444 -36.44 -9.09 19.81
CA SER A 444 -35.11 -8.60 19.46
C SER A 444 -34.71 -7.29 20.15
N SER A 445 -35.58 -6.75 21.00
CA SER A 445 -35.34 -5.54 21.78
C SER A 445 -34.31 -5.79 22.87
N LEU A 446 -33.32 -4.91 22.98
CA LEU A 446 -32.24 -4.99 23.97
C LEU A 446 -32.22 -3.74 24.84
N ALA A 447 -31.98 -3.92 26.14
CA ALA A 447 -31.72 -2.83 27.06
C ALA A 447 -30.22 -2.54 27.16
N ILE A 448 -29.85 -1.26 27.27
CA ILE A 448 -28.45 -0.88 27.51
C ILE A 448 -28.00 -1.48 28.84
N GLY A 449 -26.83 -2.12 28.85
CA GLY A 449 -26.29 -2.80 30.03
C GLY A 449 -26.80 -4.23 30.25
N GLN A 450 -27.77 -4.70 29.46
CA GLN A 450 -28.23 -6.09 29.48
C GLN A 450 -27.06 -7.04 29.17
N VAL A 451 -26.89 -8.10 29.96
CA VAL A 451 -25.85 -9.10 29.73
C VAL A 451 -26.44 -10.29 28.98
N LEU A 452 -25.95 -10.51 27.76
CA LEU A 452 -26.30 -11.63 26.90
C LEU A 452 -25.23 -12.73 26.99
N THR A 453 -25.68 -13.97 27.01
CA THR A 453 -24.86 -15.17 26.79
C THR A 453 -24.83 -15.45 25.30
N ILE A 454 -23.71 -15.18 24.65
CA ILE A 454 -23.52 -15.39 23.23
C ILE A 454 -23.06 -16.83 23.01
N PRO A 455 -23.85 -17.68 22.33
CA PRO A 455 -23.42 -19.05 22.06
C PRO A 455 -22.25 -19.05 21.06
N GLY A 456 -21.21 -19.82 21.38
CA GLY A 456 -20.09 -20.01 20.48
C GLY A 456 -20.50 -20.73 19.19
N SER A 457 -20.13 -20.18 18.04
CA SER A 457 -20.34 -20.85 16.75
C SER A 457 -19.34 -21.98 16.58
N LYS A 458 -19.84 -23.20 16.26
CA LYS A 458 -19.01 -24.34 15.83
C LYS A 458 -18.75 -24.37 14.32
N GLN A 459 -19.37 -23.48 13.56
CA GLN A 459 -19.22 -23.43 12.11
C GLN A 459 -17.89 -22.74 11.74
N GLY A 460 -17.15 -23.32 10.79
CA GLY A 460 -15.94 -22.70 10.24
C GLY A 460 -16.26 -21.31 9.68
N VAL A 461 -15.35 -20.36 9.87
CA VAL A 461 -15.54 -19.00 9.38
C VAL A 461 -15.33 -19.01 7.88
N THR A 462 -16.45 -19.01 7.18
CA THR A 462 -16.44 -18.77 5.75
C THR A 462 -15.94 -17.35 5.53
N VAL A 463 -14.87 -17.20 4.74
CA VAL A 463 -14.48 -15.89 4.23
C VAL A 463 -15.70 -15.38 3.49
N PRO A 464 -16.36 -14.30 3.96
CA PRO A 464 -17.49 -13.76 3.24
C PRO A 464 -16.99 -13.47 1.84
N LYS A 465 -17.70 -13.98 0.83
CA LYS A 465 -17.44 -13.53 -0.52
C LYS A 465 -17.76 -12.05 -0.51
N VAL A 466 -16.75 -11.21 -0.31
CA VAL A 466 -16.86 -9.79 -0.55
C VAL A 466 -17.01 -9.69 -2.06
N THR A 467 -18.25 -9.83 -2.49
CA THR A 467 -18.73 -9.21 -3.69
C THR A 467 -18.52 -7.73 -3.42
N ASN A 468 -17.35 -7.21 -3.79
CA ASN A 468 -17.40 -5.97 -4.51
C ASN A 468 -18.34 -6.32 -5.67
N PRO A 469 -19.61 -5.87 -5.70
CA PRO A 469 -20.45 -6.15 -6.84
C PRO A 469 -19.77 -5.46 -8.01
N VAL A 470 -18.91 -6.21 -8.69
CA VAL A 470 -18.81 -6.07 -10.11
C VAL A 470 -20.09 -6.74 -10.53
N GLU A 471 -21.14 -5.93 -10.69
CA GLU A 471 -22.17 -6.32 -11.62
C GLU A 471 -21.40 -6.65 -12.91
N THR A 472 -21.34 -7.94 -13.23
CA THR A 472 -20.74 -8.41 -14.46
C THR A 472 -21.89 -8.72 -15.38
N LYS A 473 -21.87 -8.15 -16.58
CA LYS A 473 -22.84 -8.48 -17.60
C LYS A 473 -22.15 -9.27 -18.68
N THR A 474 -22.73 -10.41 -19.05
CA THR A 474 -22.30 -11.15 -20.24
C THR A 474 -22.93 -10.48 -21.45
N LEU A 475 -22.08 -9.88 -22.28
CA LEU A 475 -22.46 -9.28 -23.55
C LEU A 475 -22.22 -10.28 -24.68
N THR A 476 -23.07 -10.27 -25.70
CA THR A 476 -22.81 -11.00 -26.94
C THR A 476 -22.19 -10.03 -27.95
N HIS A 477 -20.95 -10.28 -28.35
CA HIS A 477 -20.25 -9.53 -29.38
C HIS A 477 -20.22 -10.34 -30.69
N VAL A 478 -20.60 -9.72 -31.79
CA VAL A 478 -20.53 -10.31 -33.13
C VAL A 478 -19.23 -9.86 -33.79
N VAL A 479 -18.39 -10.80 -34.20
CA VAL A 479 -17.10 -10.54 -34.83
C VAL A 479 -17.29 -9.79 -36.16
N GLN A 480 -16.67 -8.62 -36.27
CA GLN A 480 -16.70 -7.77 -37.47
C GLN A 480 -15.44 -7.95 -38.34
N ARG A 481 -15.51 -7.45 -39.59
CA ARG A 481 -14.39 -7.52 -40.54
C ARG A 481 -13.17 -6.81 -39.96
N GLY A 482 -12.04 -7.53 -39.89
CA GLY A 482 -10.78 -7.02 -39.34
C GLY A 482 -10.69 -7.03 -37.80
N GLU A 483 -11.59 -7.72 -37.10
CA GLU A 483 -11.44 -8.01 -35.67
C GLU A 483 -10.73 -9.34 -35.43
N TYR A 484 -9.91 -9.39 -34.39
CA TYR A 484 -9.25 -10.60 -33.87
C TYR A 484 -9.38 -10.61 -32.34
N LEU A 485 -9.18 -11.77 -31.70
CA LEU A 485 -9.42 -11.94 -30.26
C LEU A 485 -8.73 -10.88 -29.39
N GLY A 486 -7.50 -10.49 -29.72
CA GLY A 486 -6.76 -9.45 -29.01
C GLY A 486 -7.46 -8.09 -29.06
N LYS A 487 -7.92 -7.66 -30.24
CA LYS A 487 -8.65 -6.40 -30.44
C LYS A 487 -9.99 -6.39 -29.70
N ILE A 488 -10.71 -7.52 -29.75
CA ILE A 488 -11.98 -7.70 -29.05
C ILE A 488 -11.77 -7.68 -27.53
N ALA A 489 -10.79 -8.45 -27.04
CA ALA A 489 -10.47 -8.51 -25.61
C ALA A 489 -10.05 -7.12 -25.07
N ALA A 490 -9.25 -6.37 -25.84
CA ALA A 490 -8.88 -5.00 -25.51
C ALA A 490 -10.09 -4.05 -25.46
N LYS A 491 -10.99 -4.13 -26.45
CA LYS A 491 -12.23 -3.32 -26.51
C LYS A 491 -13.09 -3.48 -25.25
N TYR A 492 -13.16 -4.69 -24.73
CA TYR A 492 -13.96 -5.03 -23.54
C TYR A 492 -13.14 -5.06 -22.24
N LYS A 493 -11.85 -4.71 -22.29
CA LYS A 493 -10.91 -4.75 -21.15
C LYS A 493 -10.89 -6.11 -20.44
N VAL A 494 -11.04 -7.19 -21.20
CA VAL A 494 -10.92 -8.59 -20.73
C VAL A 494 -9.66 -9.22 -21.32
N SER A 495 -9.28 -10.42 -20.85
CA SER A 495 -8.17 -11.16 -21.44
C SER A 495 -8.66 -12.05 -22.58
N VAL A 496 -7.79 -12.30 -23.58
CA VAL A 496 -8.06 -13.28 -24.65
C VAL A 496 -8.40 -14.65 -24.07
N ALA A 497 -7.65 -15.09 -23.05
CA ALA A 497 -7.92 -16.35 -22.35
C ALA A 497 -9.31 -16.38 -21.70
N ALA A 498 -9.81 -15.27 -21.16
CA ALA A 498 -11.16 -15.18 -20.63
C ALA A 498 -12.21 -15.33 -21.73
N VAL A 499 -12.03 -14.64 -22.87
CA VAL A 499 -12.93 -14.78 -24.04
C VAL A 499 -12.90 -16.22 -24.57
N LYS A 500 -11.71 -16.84 -24.69
CA LYS A 500 -11.58 -18.23 -25.15
C LYS A 500 -12.28 -19.21 -24.22
N ARG A 501 -12.06 -19.08 -22.92
CA ARG A 501 -12.68 -19.94 -21.90
C ARG A 501 -14.21 -19.79 -21.85
N GLU A 502 -14.70 -18.56 -21.95
CA GLU A 502 -16.15 -18.27 -21.95
C GLU A 502 -16.86 -18.83 -23.21
N ASN A 503 -16.12 -18.96 -24.31
CA ASN A 503 -16.63 -19.40 -25.61
C ASN A 503 -16.12 -20.77 -26.06
N ASN A 504 -15.46 -21.51 -25.17
CA ASN A 504 -14.85 -22.82 -25.47
C ASN A 504 -13.97 -22.82 -26.74
N LEU A 505 -13.24 -21.73 -27.00
CA LEU A 505 -12.39 -21.59 -28.19
C LEU A 505 -11.05 -22.31 -28.00
N LYS A 506 -10.76 -23.26 -28.89
CA LYS A 506 -9.48 -23.99 -28.92
C LYS A 506 -8.37 -23.22 -29.65
N SER A 507 -8.72 -22.38 -30.62
CA SER A 507 -7.78 -21.53 -31.39
C SER A 507 -8.09 -20.04 -31.25
N ASP A 508 -7.23 -19.21 -31.82
CA ASP A 508 -7.39 -17.74 -31.83
C ASP A 508 -8.12 -17.23 -33.09
N THR A 509 -8.41 -18.13 -34.03
CA THR A 509 -9.08 -17.83 -35.30
C THR A 509 -10.57 -17.57 -35.06
N LEU A 510 -11.06 -16.44 -35.57
CA LEU A 510 -12.47 -16.04 -35.48
C LEU A 510 -13.09 -16.00 -36.87
N LYS A 511 -14.35 -16.43 -36.98
CA LYS A 511 -15.14 -16.32 -38.21
C LYS A 511 -15.92 -15.00 -38.21
N LEU A 512 -16.05 -14.35 -39.37
CA LEU A 512 -16.91 -13.19 -39.53
C LEU A 512 -18.35 -13.56 -39.10
N GLY A 513 -18.98 -12.72 -38.27
CA GLY A 513 -20.33 -12.99 -37.75
C GLY A 513 -20.37 -13.94 -36.54
N GLN A 514 -19.23 -14.50 -36.10
CA GLN A 514 -19.19 -15.35 -34.91
C GLN A 514 -19.64 -14.59 -33.66
N LYS A 515 -20.53 -15.20 -32.87
CA LYS A 515 -21.02 -14.63 -31.61
C LYS A 515 -20.11 -15.08 -30.47
N LEU A 516 -19.53 -14.12 -29.76
CA LEU A 516 -18.72 -14.33 -28.57
C LEU A 516 -19.45 -13.80 -27.33
N LYS A 517 -19.62 -14.64 -26.32
CA LYS A 517 -19.99 -14.26 -24.96
C LYS A 517 -18.80 -13.61 -24.28
N ILE A 518 -18.98 -12.39 -23.79
CA ILE A 518 -17.91 -11.60 -23.17
C ILE A 518 -18.45 -11.08 -21.84
N THR A 519 -17.96 -11.68 -20.75
CA THR A 519 -18.28 -11.23 -19.40
C THR A 519 -17.44 -10.01 -19.06
N VAL A 520 -18.07 -8.84 -19.00
CA VAL A 520 -17.42 -7.57 -18.68
C VAL A 520 -17.79 -7.09 -17.30
N SER A 521 -16.89 -6.34 -16.68
CA SER A 521 -17.19 -5.52 -15.51
C SER A 521 -18.08 -4.34 -15.94
N MET A 522 -19.18 -4.06 -15.24
CA MET A 522 -20.06 -2.92 -15.58
C MET A 522 -19.34 -1.56 -15.56
N LYS A 523 -18.24 -1.43 -14.80
CA LYS A 523 -17.36 -0.24 -14.82
C LYS A 523 -16.50 -0.13 -16.08
N ASP A 524 -16.33 -1.24 -16.80
CA ASP A 524 -15.49 -1.36 -17.99
C ASP A 524 -16.31 -1.45 -19.27
N GLN A 525 -17.64 -1.40 -19.16
CA GLN A 525 -18.53 -1.30 -20.30
C GLN A 525 -18.31 0.05 -21.02
N PRO A 526 -18.30 0.09 -22.36
CA PRO A 526 -18.24 1.33 -23.11
C PRO A 526 -19.30 2.32 -22.60
N LEU A 527 -18.90 3.57 -22.38
CA LEU A 527 -19.81 4.61 -21.89
C LEU A 527 -21.00 4.74 -22.84
N ARG A 528 -22.22 4.56 -22.33
CA ARG A 528 -23.42 4.89 -23.10
C ARG A 528 -23.51 6.41 -23.17
N LYS A 529 -23.60 6.96 -24.37
CA LYS A 529 -23.82 8.38 -24.61
C LYS A 529 -25.24 8.60 -25.11
N HIS A 530 -25.87 9.67 -24.66
CA HIS A 530 -27.19 10.09 -25.11
C HIS A 530 -27.16 11.59 -25.43
N THR A 531 -27.62 11.96 -26.63
CA THR A 531 -27.75 13.36 -27.04
C THR A 531 -29.17 13.83 -26.74
N VAL A 532 -29.29 14.84 -25.88
CA VAL A 532 -30.57 15.40 -25.43
C VAL A 532 -31.35 15.98 -26.61
N LYS A 533 -32.59 15.53 -26.79
CA LYS A 533 -33.53 16.05 -27.81
C LYS A 533 -34.48 17.09 -27.22
N ARG A 534 -35.11 17.87 -28.09
CA ARG A 534 -36.14 18.86 -27.70
C ARG A 534 -37.24 18.17 -26.89
N GLY A 535 -37.52 18.68 -25.69
CA GLY A 535 -38.53 18.14 -24.78
C GLY A 535 -38.09 16.91 -23.95
N GLU A 536 -36.82 16.54 -23.95
CA GLU A 536 -36.28 15.55 -23.00
C GLU A 536 -35.79 16.23 -21.71
N PHE A 537 -36.04 15.57 -20.58
CA PHE A 537 -35.56 15.97 -19.25
C PHE A 537 -34.97 14.74 -18.54
N LEU A 538 -34.17 14.96 -17.48
CA LEU A 538 -33.42 13.87 -16.84
C LEU A 538 -34.28 12.68 -16.43
N GLY A 539 -35.49 12.90 -15.92
CA GLY A 539 -36.43 11.82 -15.56
C GLY A 539 -36.81 10.94 -16.76
N LYS A 540 -37.18 11.55 -17.89
CA LYS A 540 -37.52 10.84 -19.14
C LYS A 540 -36.34 10.03 -19.68
N ILE A 541 -35.14 10.60 -19.61
CA ILE A 541 -33.89 9.93 -20.02
C ILE A 541 -33.57 8.78 -19.05
N ALA A 542 -33.66 9.02 -17.75
CA ALA A 542 -33.45 8.02 -16.70
C ALA A 542 -34.36 6.80 -16.89
N SER A 543 -35.67 7.01 -17.08
CA SER A 543 -36.64 5.95 -17.36
C SER A 543 -36.34 5.19 -18.66
N LYS A 544 -35.99 5.91 -19.74
CA LYS A 544 -35.63 5.29 -21.03
C LYS A 544 -34.44 4.33 -20.90
N TYR A 545 -33.47 4.67 -20.06
CA TYR A 545 -32.25 3.89 -19.88
C TYR A 545 -32.29 2.94 -18.69
N GLY A 546 -33.36 2.99 -17.89
CA GLY A 546 -33.56 2.18 -16.69
C GLY A 546 -32.69 2.58 -15.50
N VAL A 547 -32.16 3.81 -15.46
CA VAL A 547 -31.20 4.30 -14.46
C VAL A 547 -31.83 5.35 -13.53
N SER A 548 -31.15 5.71 -12.44
CA SER A 548 -31.60 6.83 -11.59
C SER A 548 -31.18 8.20 -12.15
N VAL A 549 -32.01 9.22 -11.92
CA VAL A 549 -31.68 10.63 -12.22
C VAL A 549 -30.39 11.06 -11.50
N SER A 550 -30.23 10.66 -10.23
CA SER A 550 -29.02 10.89 -9.45
C SER A 550 -27.78 10.24 -10.07
N GLY A 551 -27.94 9.07 -10.68
CA GLY A 551 -26.87 8.39 -11.40
C GLY A 551 -26.40 9.21 -12.61
N ILE A 552 -27.33 9.72 -13.42
CA ILE A 552 -27.01 10.56 -14.58
C ILE A 552 -26.33 11.86 -14.13
N ARG A 553 -26.82 12.52 -13.07
CA ARG A 553 -26.18 13.73 -12.52
C ARG A 553 -24.73 13.51 -12.14
N LYS A 554 -24.48 12.46 -11.35
CA LYS A 554 -23.14 12.13 -10.86
C LYS A 554 -22.20 11.76 -12.00
N ALA A 555 -22.66 11.02 -12.99
CA ALA A 555 -21.86 10.62 -14.15
C ALA A 555 -21.44 11.81 -15.04
N ASN A 556 -22.18 12.91 -14.99
CA ASN A 556 -21.98 14.09 -15.84
C ASN A 556 -21.59 15.36 -15.06
N ASN A 557 -21.34 15.25 -13.76
CA ASN A 557 -21.09 16.38 -12.86
C ASN A 557 -22.12 17.52 -12.98
N LEU A 558 -23.40 17.17 -13.20
CA LEU A 558 -24.47 18.14 -13.34
C LEU A 558 -24.83 18.75 -11.98
N ARG A 559 -24.86 20.08 -11.93
CA ARG A 559 -25.25 20.86 -10.74
C ARG A 559 -26.76 21.08 -10.65
N SER A 560 -27.50 20.89 -11.75
CA SER A 560 -28.96 21.02 -11.84
C SER A 560 -29.54 20.01 -12.84
N ASP A 561 -30.87 19.98 -12.93
CA ASP A 561 -31.63 19.09 -13.83
C ASP A 561 -31.93 19.72 -15.20
N GLN A 562 -31.44 20.94 -15.43
CA GLN A 562 -31.59 21.64 -16.71
C GLN A 562 -30.67 21.01 -17.76
N LEU A 563 -31.23 20.73 -18.94
CA LEU A 563 -30.53 20.12 -20.06
C LEU A 563 -30.67 20.99 -21.31
N ALA A 564 -29.57 21.18 -22.04
CA ALA A 564 -29.59 21.84 -23.34
C ALA A 564 -29.86 20.82 -24.46
N VAL A 565 -30.67 21.21 -25.45
CA VAL A 565 -30.83 20.40 -26.66
C VAL A 565 -29.47 20.25 -27.35
N GLY A 566 -29.09 19.02 -27.71
CA GLY A 566 -27.78 18.68 -28.26
C GLY A 566 -26.72 18.33 -27.21
N GLN A 567 -26.98 18.51 -25.92
CA GLN A 567 -26.07 18.12 -24.84
C GLN A 567 -25.86 16.61 -24.85
N VAL A 568 -24.59 16.17 -24.78
CA VAL A 568 -24.26 14.74 -24.70
C VAL A 568 -24.08 14.34 -23.24
N LEU A 569 -24.95 13.45 -22.77
CA LEU A 569 -24.91 12.88 -21.43
C LEU A 569 -24.27 11.48 -21.45
N ILE A 570 -23.38 11.24 -20.51
CA ILE A 570 -22.91 9.93 -20.08
C ILE A 570 -24.04 9.26 -19.31
N ILE A 571 -24.61 8.20 -19.87
CA ILE A 571 -25.61 7.40 -19.19
C ILE A 571 -24.88 6.34 -18.38
N PRO A 572 -24.98 6.34 -17.04
CA PRO A 572 -24.38 5.29 -16.21
C PRO A 572 -25.03 3.94 -16.57
N HIS A 573 -24.31 2.86 -16.32
CA HIS A 573 -24.93 1.56 -16.27
C HIS A 573 -25.55 1.38 -14.88
N ASN A 574 -26.60 0.56 -14.77
CA ASN A 574 -27.20 0.25 -13.46
C ASN A 574 -26.20 -0.35 -12.49
#